data_AF-A0A7Y3L2G2-F1
#
_entry.id   AF-A0A7Y3L2G2-F1
#
_cell.length_a   1.000
_cell.length_b   1.000
_cell.length_c   1.000
_cell.angle_alpha   90.00
_cell.angle_beta   90.00
_cell.angle_gamma   90.00
#
_symmetry.space_group_name_H-M   'P 1'
#
loop_
_entity.id
_entity.type
_entity.pdbx_description
1 polymer ?
#
loop_
_entity_poly.entity_id
_entity_poly.type
_entity_poly.pdbx_seq_one_letter_code
_entity_poly.pdbx_strand_id
1 'polypeptide(L)'
;MNFDPLGGATAMESALSDWLTKVLIPFGSTLVGIVMYVAGRGGVPFWALVVVGGYLVVVMGALLFSPAKRVISRAMDKRRQCAMTKQQYPRVLQISSELQRLLESNRSDTIRSLLTEVGGWSDVEGRTAFDVAHVISLEAWNRSIAARLNRGTYEFIECAADLSLIVFYLNNLYVGKRQELEALIAGNKVPIMRLTYLKREWYSRRESHAALVRDWAAVAKAINSGVENRICPECYENLAPLI
;
A
#
# COMPACT_ATOMS: atom_id res chain seq x y z
N MET A 1 16.13 6.34 -8.08
CA MET A 1 16.06 7.71 -7.55
C MET A 1 14.65 7.92 -7.01
N ASN A 2 14.48 7.85 -5.70
CA ASN A 2 13.22 8.18 -5.03
C ASN A 2 13.14 9.70 -4.94
N PHE A 3 12.20 10.31 -5.65
CA PHE A 3 11.71 11.62 -5.26
C PHE A 3 10.88 11.41 -4.02
N ASP A 4 11.32 12.01 -2.92
CA ASP A 4 10.65 11.96 -1.62
C ASP A 4 9.83 13.26 -1.47
N PRO A 5 8.58 13.31 -1.97
CA PRO A 5 7.74 14.52 -1.87
C PRO A 5 7.40 14.87 -0.40
N LEU A 6 7.57 13.92 0.51
CA LEU A 6 7.41 14.10 1.96
C LEU A 6 8.65 14.74 2.63
N GLY A 7 9.84 14.61 2.03
CA GLY A 7 11.07 15.25 2.51
C GLY A 7 11.06 16.77 2.30
N GLY A 8 10.47 17.24 1.20
CA GLY A 8 10.33 18.67 0.92
C GLY A 8 9.32 19.37 1.82
N ALA A 9 8.22 18.70 2.18
CA ALA A 9 7.20 19.26 3.07
C ALA A 9 7.69 19.35 4.53
N THR A 10 8.42 18.33 5.00
CA THR A 10 9.01 18.33 6.35
C THR A 10 10.20 19.28 6.47
N ALA A 11 11.02 19.41 5.43
CA ALA A 11 12.10 20.41 5.38
C ALA A 11 11.57 21.85 5.28
N MET A 12 10.47 22.07 4.55
CA MET A 12 9.83 23.39 4.47
C MET A 12 9.09 23.73 5.77
N GLU A 13 8.42 22.79 6.43
CA GLU A 13 7.82 23.01 7.75
C GLU A 13 8.87 23.21 8.85
N SER A 14 9.99 22.49 8.81
CA SER A 14 11.11 22.71 9.74
C SER A 14 11.77 24.07 9.50
N ALA A 15 11.98 24.46 8.24
CA ALA A 15 12.50 25.77 7.88
C ALA A 15 11.54 26.91 8.27
N LEU A 16 10.22 26.71 8.12
CA LEU A 16 9.20 27.67 8.56
C LEU A 16 9.16 27.78 10.08
N SER A 17 9.19 26.66 10.80
CA SER A 17 9.26 26.60 12.26
C SER A 17 10.52 27.28 12.80
N ASP A 18 11.68 26.99 12.19
CA ASP A 18 12.96 27.59 12.53
C ASP A 18 12.97 29.09 12.23
N TRP A 19 12.41 29.53 11.10
CA TRP A 19 12.29 30.94 10.78
C TRP A 19 11.31 31.67 11.72
N LEU A 20 10.16 31.07 12.04
CA LEU A 20 9.20 31.59 13.01
C LEU A 20 9.83 31.79 14.40
N THR A 21 10.58 30.79 14.88
CA THR A 21 11.21 30.85 16.20
C THR A 21 12.46 31.73 16.25
N LYS A 22 13.31 31.70 15.22
CA LYS A 22 14.58 32.43 15.19
C LYS A 22 14.46 33.89 14.74
N VAL A 23 13.44 34.22 13.94
CA VAL A 23 13.29 35.56 13.36
C VAL A 23 12.04 36.25 13.92
N LEU A 24 10.88 35.59 13.87
CA LEU A 24 9.62 36.24 14.19
C LEU A 24 9.49 36.56 15.69
N ILE A 25 9.76 35.60 16.58
CA ILE A 25 9.69 35.81 18.03
C ILE A 25 10.62 36.95 18.54
N PRO A 26 11.93 36.96 18.22
CA PRO A 26 12.81 38.04 18.67
C PRO A 26 12.50 39.38 18.01
N PHE A 27 11.99 39.40 16.77
CA PHE A 27 11.53 40.64 16.14
C PHE A 27 10.28 41.19 16.83
N GLY A 28 9.33 40.31 17.20
CA GLY A 28 8.15 40.67 17.98
C GLY A 28 8.48 41.22 19.36
N SER A 29 9.40 40.59 20.10
CA SER A 29 9.83 41.11 21.41
C SER A 29 10.52 42.46 21.31
N THR A 30 11.34 42.66 20.27
CA THR A 30 11.99 43.95 19.99
C THR A 30 10.97 45.03 19.65
N LEU A 31 9.97 44.69 18.82
CA LEU A 31 8.91 45.60 18.41
C LEU A 31 8.04 46.04 19.59
N VAL A 32 7.69 45.10 20.48
CA VAL A 32 6.97 45.40 21.74
C VAL A 32 7.81 46.30 22.65
N GLY A 33 9.12 46.05 22.76
CA GLY A 33 10.04 46.89 23.53
C GLY A 33 10.12 48.33 23.00
N ILE A 34 10.20 48.50 21.68
CA ILE A 34 10.20 49.82 21.02
C ILE A 34 8.88 50.55 21.27
N VAL A 35 7.74 49.84 21.15
CA VAL A 35 6.42 50.42 21.39
C VAL A 35 6.23 50.83 22.85
N MET A 36 6.67 50.02 23.82
CA MET A 36 6.64 50.37 25.25
C MET A 36 7.54 51.57 25.57
N TYR A 37 8.73 51.64 24.98
CA TYR A 37 9.64 52.76 25.16
C TYR A 37 9.06 54.08 24.64
N VAL A 38 8.39 54.04 23.49
CA VAL A 38 7.70 55.21 22.90
C VAL A 38 6.46 55.57 23.71
N ALA A 39 5.69 54.59 24.19
CA ALA A 39 4.49 54.81 24.99
C ALA A 39 4.78 55.52 26.33
N GLY A 40 5.92 55.19 26.96
CA GLY A 40 6.35 55.80 28.23
C GLY A 40 6.68 57.29 28.16
N ARG A 41 6.74 57.89 26.96
CA ARG A 41 7.10 59.31 26.76
C ARG A 41 5.95 60.24 26.42
N GLY A 42 4.72 59.76 26.23
CA GLY A 42 3.59 60.64 25.89
C GLY A 42 2.33 59.97 25.37
N GLY A 43 2.14 58.66 25.64
CA GLY A 43 1.03 57.88 25.09
C GLY A 43 1.41 57.08 23.84
N VAL A 44 0.58 56.09 23.51
CA VAL A 44 0.84 55.20 22.37
C VAL A 44 0.42 55.92 21.08
N PRO A 45 1.34 56.21 20.15
CA PRO A 45 0.96 56.86 18.91
C PRO A 45 0.20 55.90 17.99
N PHE A 46 -0.76 56.41 17.24
CA PHE A 46 -1.65 55.60 16.39
C PHE A 46 -0.89 54.71 15.39
N TRP A 47 0.21 55.19 14.81
CA TRP A 47 1.04 54.40 13.89
C TRP A 47 1.63 53.14 14.55
N ALA A 48 1.94 53.18 15.86
CA ALA A 48 2.45 52.02 16.58
C ALA A 48 1.37 50.93 16.73
N LEU A 49 0.11 51.32 16.94
CA LEU A 49 -1.02 50.37 16.96
C LEU A 49 -1.21 49.69 15.60
N VAL A 50 -1.06 50.44 14.50
CA VAL A 50 -1.14 49.89 13.14
C VAL A 50 -0.01 48.90 12.87
N VAL A 51 1.22 49.21 13.27
CA VAL A 51 2.39 48.33 13.08
C VAL A 51 2.26 47.06 13.92
N VAL A 52 1.86 47.17 15.19
CA VAL A 52 1.63 46.01 16.07
C VAL A 52 0.46 45.17 15.55
N GLY A 53 -0.63 45.80 15.14
CA GLY A 53 -1.78 45.11 14.55
C GLY A 53 -1.42 44.37 13.26
N GLY A 54 -0.70 45.01 12.35
CA GLY A 54 -0.21 44.39 11.12
C GLY A 54 0.74 43.22 11.38
N TYR A 55 1.66 43.37 12.33
CA TYR A 55 2.54 42.29 12.76
C TYR A 55 1.75 41.09 13.32
N LEU A 56 0.75 41.33 14.19
CA LEU A 56 -0.11 40.28 14.73
C LEU A 56 -0.89 39.55 13.62
N VAL A 57 -1.36 40.27 12.59
CA VAL A 57 -2.03 39.65 11.43
C VAL A 57 -1.09 38.76 10.63
N VAL A 58 0.17 39.18 10.41
CA VAL A 58 1.18 38.36 9.71
C VAL A 58 1.54 37.11 10.53
N VAL A 59 1.73 37.25 11.84
CA VAL A 59 2.00 36.13 12.75
C VAL A 59 0.83 35.15 12.76
N MET A 60 -0.40 35.65 12.91
CA MET A 60 -1.62 34.85 12.82
C MET A 60 -1.73 34.13 11.47
N GLY A 61 -1.47 34.83 10.36
CA GLY A 61 -1.45 34.23 9.03
C GLY A 61 -0.42 33.10 8.91
N ALA A 62 0.81 33.31 9.38
CA ALA A 62 1.86 32.30 9.36
C ALA A 62 1.53 31.08 10.24
N LEU A 63 0.98 31.31 11.44
CA LEU A 63 0.57 30.26 12.36
C LEU A 63 -0.63 29.45 11.84
N LEU A 64 -1.56 30.09 11.13
CA LEU A 64 -2.75 29.44 10.57
C LEU A 64 -2.48 28.75 9.23
N PHE A 65 -1.41 29.12 8.51
CA PHE A 65 -1.12 28.59 7.17
C PHE A 65 -0.77 27.09 7.19
N SER A 66 0.10 26.63 8.10
CA SER A 66 0.44 25.20 8.23
C SER A 66 -0.76 24.32 8.60
N PRO A 67 -1.55 24.63 9.67
CA PRO A 67 -2.72 23.82 10.01
C PRO A 67 -3.79 23.88 8.92
N ALA A 68 -4.02 25.04 8.28
CA ALA A 68 -4.94 25.14 7.15
C ALA A 68 -4.51 24.26 5.97
N LYS A 69 -3.22 24.26 5.61
CA LYS A 69 -2.67 23.39 4.55
C LYS A 69 -2.85 21.91 4.89
N ARG A 70 -2.61 21.51 6.14
CA ARG A 70 -2.82 20.12 6.60
C ARG A 70 -4.29 19.70 6.57
N VAL A 71 -5.21 20.60 6.92
CA VAL A 71 -6.66 20.33 6.87
C VAL A 71 -7.12 20.20 5.42
N ILE A 72 -6.67 21.10 4.54
CA ILE A 72 -6.99 21.07 3.11
C ILE A 72 -6.41 19.82 2.46
N SER A 73 -5.15 19.46 2.73
CA SER A 73 -4.54 18.24 2.20
C SER A 73 -5.32 17.01 2.64
N ARG A 74 -5.63 16.88 3.94
CA ARG A 74 -6.45 15.78 4.47
C ARG A 74 -7.84 15.72 3.84
N ALA A 75 -8.47 16.87 3.58
CA ALA A 75 -9.77 16.92 2.93
C ALA A 75 -9.69 16.50 1.45
N MET A 76 -8.65 16.91 0.75
CA MET A 76 -8.38 16.50 -0.64
C MET A 76 -8.05 15.01 -0.72
N ASP A 77 -7.20 14.51 0.18
CA ASP A 77 -6.86 13.09 0.31
C ASP A 77 -8.13 12.29 0.56
N LYS A 78 -8.95 12.68 1.54
CA LYS A 78 -10.22 12.01 1.83
C LYS A 78 -11.17 11.98 0.63
N ARG A 79 -11.24 13.07 -0.15
CA ARG A 79 -12.05 13.12 -1.39
C ARG A 79 -11.49 12.19 -2.47
N ARG A 80 -10.18 12.21 -2.69
CA ARG A 80 -9.49 11.31 -3.64
C ARG A 80 -9.70 9.85 -3.25
N GLN A 81 -9.50 9.53 -1.97
CA GLN A 81 -9.76 8.19 -1.43
C GLN A 81 -11.21 7.77 -1.64
N CYS A 82 -12.21 8.61 -1.33
CA CYS A 82 -13.61 8.28 -1.59
C CYS A 82 -13.91 8.04 -3.08
N ALA A 83 -13.34 8.83 -3.98
CA ALA A 83 -13.51 8.65 -5.43
C ALA A 83 -12.87 7.33 -5.91
N MET A 84 -11.66 7.05 -5.44
CA MET A 84 -10.94 5.81 -5.75
C MET A 84 -11.68 4.59 -5.23
N THR A 85 -12.19 4.64 -4.00
CA THR A 85 -13.00 3.56 -3.45
C THR A 85 -14.21 3.32 -4.33
N LYS A 86 -14.97 4.35 -4.73
CA LYS A 86 -16.13 4.16 -5.61
C LYS A 86 -15.77 3.50 -6.94
N GLN A 87 -14.62 3.85 -7.52
CA GLN A 87 -14.22 3.35 -8.84
C GLN A 87 -13.59 1.95 -8.80
N GLN A 88 -12.75 1.67 -7.81
CA GLN A 88 -11.91 0.46 -7.76
C GLN A 88 -12.47 -0.62 -6.83
N TYR A 89 -13.37 -0.28 -5.91
CA TYR A 89 -14.04 -1.24 -5.03
C TYR A 89 -14.61 -2.47 -5.75
N PRO A 90 -15.37 -2.38 -6.87
CA PRO A 90 -15.90 -3.57 -7.54
C PRO A 90 -14.79 -4.51 -8.05
N ARG A 91 -13.67 -3.93 -8.51
CA ARG A 91 -12.52 -4.71 -8.99
C ARG A 91 -11.79 -5.41 -7.85
N VAL A 92 -11.58 -4.71 -6.74
CA VAL A 92 -10.96 -5.30 -5.53
C VAL A 92 -11.84 -6.41 -4.96
N LEU A 93 -13.15 -6.22 -4.93
CA LEU A 93 -14.10 -7.25 -4.52
C LEU A 93 -14.05 -8.47 -5.44
N GLN A 94 -14.02 -8.25 -6.76
CA GLN A 94 -13.87 -9.33 -7.74
C GLN A 94 -12.58 -10.12 -7.50
N ILE A 95 -11.44 -9.46 -7.35
CA ILE A 95 -10.15 -10.11 -7.11
C ILE A 95 -10.15 -10.89 -5.80
N SER A 96 -10.72 -10.34 -4.72
CA SER A 96 -10.86 -11.06 -3.45
C SER A 96 -11.74 -12.32 -3.60
N SER A 97 -12.81 -12.26 -4.41
CA SER A 97 -13.65 -13.42 -4.69
C SER A 97 -12.96 -14.48 -5.55
N GLU A 98 -12.17 -14.06 -6.54
CA GLU A 98 -11.35 -14.95 -7.37
C GLU A 98 -10.27 -15.62 -6.53
N LEU A 99 -9.60 -14.87 -5.66
CA LEU A 99 -8.62 -15.38 -4.72
C LEU A 99 -9.25 -16.40 -3.74
N GLN A 100 -10.48 -16.14 -3.28
CA GLN A 100 -11.19 -17.08 -2.41
C GLN A 100 -11.42 -18.40 -3.13
N ARG A 101 -11.88 -18.34 -4.38
CA ARG A 101 -12.05 -19.52 -5.24
C ARG A 101 -10.73 -20.26 -5.47
N LEU A 102 -9.62 -19.55 -5.68
CA LEU A 102 -8.30 -20.16 -5.90
C LEU A 102 -7.68 -20.78 -4.64
N LEU A 103 -8.11 -20.38 -3.44
CA LEU A 103 -7.62 -20.92 -2.16
C LEU A 103 -8.50 -22.05 -1.60
N GLU A 104 -9.68 -22.29 -2.17
CA GLU A 104 -10.60 -23.36 -1.74
C GLU A 104 -9.95 -24.76 -1.83
N SER A 105 -10.09 -25.53 -0.75
CA SER A 105 -9.52 -26.89 -0.65
C SER A 105 -10.10 -27.89 -1.64
N ASN A 106 -11.33 -27.66 -2.12
CA ASN A 106 -12.09 -28.61 -2.93
C ASN A 106 -12.02 -28.31 -4.43
N ARG A 107 -11.26 -27.31 -4.86
CA ARG A 107 -11.09 -27.01 -6.28
C ARG A 107 -9.93 -27.80 -6.89
N SER A 108 -10.24 -28.47 -8.00
CA SER A 108 -9.28 -29.16 -8.86
C SER A 108 -8.24 -28.22 -9.45
N ASP A 109 -8.52 -26.92 -9.58
CA ASP A 109 -7.73 -26.01 -10.42
C ASP A 109 -6.66 -25.21 -9.64
N THR A 110 -6.39 -25.58 -8.38
CA THR A 110 -5.52 -24.81 -7.48
C THR A 110 -4.13 -25.40 -7.37
N ILE A 111 -3.10 -24.59 -7.12
CA ILE A 111 -1.72 -25.08 -6.91
C ILE A 111 -1.65 -26.07 -5.74
N ARG A 112 -2.43 -25.82 -4.69
CA ARG A 112 -2.60 -26.71 -3.54
C ARG A 112 -3.06 -28.10 -3.96
N SER A 113 -4.08 -28.18 -4.81
CA SER A 113 -4.60 -29.46 -5.32
C SER A 113 -3.52 -30.23 -6.08
N LEU A 114 -2.79 -29.57 -6.99
CA LEU A 114 -1.71 -30.20 -7.76
C LEU A 114 -0.61 -30.72 -6.83
N LEU A 115 -0.16 -29.91 -5.87
CA LEU A 115 0.92 -30.30 -4.96
C LEU A 115 0.50 -31.39 -3.98
N THR A 116 -0.78 -31.42 -3.58
CA THR A 116 -1.32 -32.49 -2.75
C THR A 116 -1.40 -33.79 -3.53
N GLU A 117 -1.86 -33.73 -4.79
CA GLU A 117 -1.90 -34.89 -5.69
C GLU A 117 -0.51 -35.46 -5.97
N VAL A 118 0.45 -34.58 -6.28
CA VAL A 118 1.85 -34.94 -6.54
C VAL A 118 2.54 -35.46 -5.28
N GLY A 119 2.29 -34.82 -4.13
CA GLY A 119 2.86 -35.23 -2.86
C GLY A 119 2.40 -36.62 -2.40
N GLY A 120 1.25 -37.09 -2.89
CA GLY A 120 0.76 -38.45 -2.66
C GLY A 120 1.39 -39.53 -3.56
N TRP A 121 2.28 -39.17 -4.47
CA TRP A 121 2.98 -40.15 -5.30
C TRP A 121 4.17 -40.71 -4.55
N SER A 122 4.26 -42.04 -4.47
CA SER A 122 5.36 -42.77 -3.78
C SER A 122 6.78 -42.30 -4.18
N ASP A 123 6.94 -41.84 -5.43
CA ASP A 123 8.24 -41.41 -5.98
C ASP A 123 8.64 -39.97 -5.58
N VAL A 124 7.69 -39.20 -5.05
CA VAL A 124 7.80 -37.77 -4.75
C VAL A 124 7.48 -37.47 -3.27
N GLU A 125 6.85 -38.41 -2.58
CA GLU A 125 6.51 -38.35 -1.16
C GLU A 125 7.72 -37.92 -0.32
N GLY A 126 7.52 -36.91 0.54
CA GLY A 126 8.56 -36.34 1.39
C GLY A 126 9.45 -35.27 0.75
N ARG A 127 9.37 -35.02 -0.57
CA ARG A 127 10.14 -33.94 -1.24
C ARG A 127 9.34 -32.68 -1.50
N THR A 128 8.06 -32.81 -1.75
CA THR A 128 7.13 -31.69 -1.92
C THR A 128 6.29 -31.55 -0.66
N ALA A 129 6.93 -31.15 0.45
CA ALA A 129 6.18 -30.83 1.66
C ALA A 129 5.39 -29.54 1.40
N PHE A 130 4.07 -29.67 1.30
CA PHE A 130 3.18 -28.53 1.15
C PHE A 130 2.79 -27.99 2.53
N ASP A 131 3.12 -26.72 2.80
CA ASP A 131 2.72 -26.08 4.04
C ASP A 131 1.23 -25.71 4.00
N VAL A 132 0.40 -26.69 4.37
CA VAL A 132 -1.05 -26.55 4.45
C VAL A 132 -1.46 -25.43 5.41
N ALA A 133 -0.69 -25.20 6.49
CA ALA A 133 -1.00 -24.19 7.48
C ALA A 133 -0.86 -22.77 6.91
N HIS A 134 0.14 -22.56 6.05
CA HIS A 134 0.30 -21.29 5.35
C HIS A 134 -0.90 -20.97 4.46
N VAL A 135 -1.40 -21.95 3.71
CA VAL A 135 -2.56 -21.75 2.82
C VAL A 135 -3.86 -21.54 3.59
N ILE A 136 -4.06 -22.27 4.69
CA ILE A 136 -5.20 -22.03 5.60
C ILE A 136 -5.17 -20.59 6.14
N SER A 137 -3.98 -20.09 6.46
CA SER A 137 -3.81 -18.71 6.95
C SER A 137 -4.18 -17.68 5.89
N LEU A 138 -3.71 -17.86 4.65
CA LEU A 138 -4.08 -16.99 3.52
C LEU A 138 -5.58 -17.03 3.23
N GLU A 139 -6.19 -18.21 3.32
CA GLU A 139 -7.63 -18.39 3.13
C GLU A 139 -8.44 -17.65 4.21
N ALA A 140 -8.04 -17.77 5.47
CA ALA A 140 -8.67 -17.07 6.59
C ALA A 140 -8.52 -15.54 6.46
N TRP A 141 -7.35 -15.06 6.06
CA TRP A 141 -7.12 -13.64 5.79
C TRP A 141 -7.99 -13.14 4.63
N ASN A 142 -8.06 -13.87 3.52
CA ASN A 142 -8.89 -13.44 2.39
C ASN A 142 -10.38 -13.45 2.76
N ARG A 143 -10.87 -14.44 3.50
CA ARG A 143 -12.25 -14.45 4.02
C ARG A 143 -12.54 -13.25 4.91
N SER A 144 -11.60 -12.88 5.77
CA SER A 144 -11.70 -11.67 6.61
C SER A 144 -11.78 -10.39 5.76
N ILE A 145 -10.91 -10.25 4.74
CA ILE A 145 -10.92 -9.11 3.82
C ILE A 145 -12.23 -9.05 3.03
N ALA A 146 -12.68 -10.16 2.45
CA ALA A 146 -13.92 -10.23 1.69
C ALA A 146 -15.13 -9.82 2.55
N ALA A 147 -15.18 -10.28 3.81
CA ALA A 147 -16.22 -9.90 4.76
C ALA A 147 -16.18 -8.39 5.09
N ARG A 148 -14.99 -7.80 5.24
CA ARG A 148 -14.82 -6.36 5.48
C ARG A 148 -15.24 -5.52 4.29
N LEU A 149 -14.79 -5.90 3.08
CA LEU A 149 -15.20 -5.24 1.84
C LEU A 149 -16.72 -5.23 1.73
N ASN A 150 -17.39 -6.39 1.89
CA ASN A 150 -18.86 -6.50 1.84
C ASN A 150 -19.62 -5.61 2.85
N ARG A 151 -19.00 -5.21 3.97
CA ARG A 151 -19.62 -4.34 4.99
C ARG A 151 -19.50 -2.85 4.69
N GLY A 152 -18.67 -2.45 3.73
CA GLY A 152 -18.60 -1.06 3.28
C GLY A 152 -17.18 -0.55 3.02
N THR A 153 -17.12 0.74 2.68
CA THR A 153 -16.00 1.37 1.98
C THR A 153 -14.97 2.06 2.88
N TYR A 154 -15.21 2.13 4.20
CA TYR A 154 -14.39 2.93 5.13
C TYR A 154 -12.94 2.43 5.27
N GLU A 155 -12.69 1.13 5.05
CA GLU A 155 -11.38 0.50 5.18
C GLU A 155 -10.79 0.05 3.85
N PHE A 156 -11.27 0.59 2.72
CA PHE A 156 -10.89 0.13 1.38
C PHE A 156 -9.37 0.09 1.15
N ILE A 157 -8.65 1.11 1.61
CA ILE A 157 -7.21 1.25 1.40
C ILE A 157 -6.43 0.21 2.19
N GLU A 158 -6.82 0.00 3.45
CA GLU A 158 -6.21 -1.03 4.31
C GLU A 158 -6.52 -2.43 3.76
N CYS A 159 -7.76 -2.68 3.33
CA CYS A 159 -8.14 -3.94 2.69
C CYS A 159 -7.37 -4.17 1.39
N ALA A 160 -7.11 -3.13 0.59
CA ALA A 160 -6.31 -3.23 -0.63
C ALA A 160 -4.83 -3.51 -0.32
N ALA A 161 -4.27 -2.91 0.75
CA ALA A 161 -2.92 -3.19 1.21
C ALA A 161 -2.79 -4.64 1.70
N ASP A 162 -3.73 -5.11 2.53
CA ASP A 162 -3.79 -6.48 3.03
C ASP A 162 -3.91 -7.48 1.87
N LEU A 163 -4.78 -7.20 0.90
CA LEU A 163 -4.95 -8.04 -0.28
C LEU A 163 -3.67 -8.10 -1.12
N SER A 164 -2.95 -6.98 -1.24
CA SER A 164 -1.63 -6.92 -1.87
C SER A 164 -0.63 -7.86 -1.23
N LEU A 165 -0.64 -7.93 0.09
CA LEU A 165 0.22 -8.78 0.88
C LEU A 165 -0.16 -10.27 0.71
N ILE A 166 -1.45 -10.61 0.63
CA ILE A 166 -1.87 -11.98 0.30
C ILE A 166 -1.41 -12.38 -1.10
N VAL A 167 -1.63 -11.55 -2.11
CA VAL A 167 -1.19 -11.83 -3.50
C VAL A 167 0.33 -12.00 -3.56
N PHE A 168 1.08 -11.20 -2.80
CA PHE A 168 2.53 -11.34 -2.67
C PHE A 168 2.94 -12.69 -2.06
N TYR A 169 2.36 -13.08 -0.92
CA TYR A 169 2.67 -14.37 -0.30
C TYR A 169 2.27 -15.55 -1.18
N LEU A 170 1.10 -15.49 -1.81
CA LEU A 170 0.66 -16.51 -2.75
C LEU A 170 1.64 -16.65 -3.93
N ASN A 171 2.12 -15.53 -4.46
CA ASN A 171 3.09 -15.54 -5.54
C ASN A 171 4.43 -16.15 -5.11
N ASN A 172 4.94 -15.81 -3.93
CA ASN A 172 6.17 -16.40 -3.41
C ASN A 172 6.04 -17.91 -3.17
N LEU A 173 4.91 -18.34 -2.63
CA LEU A 173 4.59 -19.77 -2.48
C LEU A 173 4.59 -20.45 -3.85
N TYR A 174 3.99 -19.81 -4.85
CA TYR A 174 3.96 -20.35 -6.21
C TYR A 174 5.35 -20.47 -6.85
N VAL A 175 6.18 -19.43 -6.72
CA VAL A 175 7.55 -19.42 -7.23
C VAL A 175 8.42 -20.48 -6.54
N GLY A 176 8.32 -20.62 -5.22
CA GLY A 176 9.06 -21.65 -4.49
C GLY A 176 8.65 -23.07 -4.93
N LYS A 177 7.35 -23.31 -5.08
CA LYS A 177 6.84 -24.62 -5.52
C LYS A 177 7.10 -24.93 -6.98
N ARG A 178 7.19 -23.90 -7.84
CA ARG A 178 7.69 -24.05 -9.21
C ARG A 178 9.08 -24.66 -9.24
N GLN A 179 10.01 -24.09 -8.47
CA GLN A 179 11.40 -24.53 -8.44
C GLN A 179 11.51 -25.99 -7.97
N GLU A 180 10.72 -26.39 -6.97
CA GLU A 180 10.64 -27.78 -6.51
C GLU A 180 10.14 -28.73 -7.61
N LEU A 181 9.06 -28.36 -8.31
CA LEU A 181 8.51 -29.17 -9.41
C LEU A 181 9.46 -29.27 -10.61
N GLU A 182 10.13 -28.18 -10.97
CA GLU A 182 11.13 -28.15 -12.04
C GLU A 182 12.33 -29.06 -11.71
N ALA A 183 12.80 -29.04 -10.45
CA ALA A 183 13.86 -29.92 -9.99
C ALA A 183 13.45 -31.42 -10.05
N LEU A 184 12.20 -31.74 -9.75
CA LEU A 184 11.67 -33.09 -9.86
C LEU A 184 11.58 -33.56 -11.32
N ILE A 185 11.16 -32.67 -12.23
CA ILE A 185 11.11 -32.93 -13.66
C ILE A 185 12.52 -33.17 -14.21
N ALA A 186 13.49 -32.32 -13.85
CA ALA A 186 14.88 -32.46 -14.29
C ALA A 186 15.56 -33.72 -13.74
N GLY A 187 15.14 -34.19 -12.56
CA GLY A 187 15.70 -35.36 -11.90
C GLY A 187 15.35 -36.72 -12.54
N ASN A 188 14.49 -36.79 -13.56
CA ASN A 188 14.03 -38.03 -14.20
C ASN A 188 13.44 -39.10 -13.25
N LYS A 189 12.98 -38.70 -12.06
CA LYS A 189 12.46 -39.61 -11.03
C LYS A 189 10.97 -39.92 -11.18
N VAL A 190 10.30 -39.32 -12.17
CA VAL A 190 8.86 -39.46 -12.40
C VAL A 190 8.65 -40.16 -13.75
N PRO A 191 7.80 -41.19 -13.83
CA PRO A 191 7.45 -41.85 -15.10
C PRO A 191 6.96 -40.84 -16.17
N ILE A 192 7.34 -41.07 -17.44
CA ILE A 192 7.08 -40.15 -18.56
C ILE A 192 5.60 -39.76 -18.70
N MET A 193 4.69 -40.71 -18.50
CA MET A 193 3.25 -40.44 -18.58
C MET A 193 2.77 -39.46 -17.48
N ARG A 194 3.24 -39.65 -16.24
CA ARG A 194 2.95 -38.74 -15.11
C ARG A 194 3.61 -37.37 -15.30
N LEU A 195 4.81 -37.35 -15.86
CA LEU A 195 5.53 -36.11 -16.19
C LEU A 195 4.78 -35.27 -17.23
N THR A 196 4.18 -35.92 -18.23
CA THR A 196 3.39 -35.24 -19.27
C THR A 196 2.12 -34.61 -18.70
N TYR A 197 1.41 -35.35 -17.83
CA TYR A 197 0.26 -34.83 -17.09
C TYR A 197 0.65 -33.64 -16.20
N LEU A 198 1.70 -33.79 -15.41
CA LEU A 198 2.22 -32.74 -14.54
C LEU A 198 2.52 -31.45 -15.28
N LYS A 199 3.23 -31.56 -16.41
CA LYS A 199 3.58 -30.39 -17.23
C LYS A 199 2.31 -29.67 -17.70
N ARG A 200 1.32 -30.40 -18.22
CA ARG A 200 0.07 -29.82 -18.71
C ARG A 200 -0.68 -29.09 -17.59
N GLU A 201 -0.89 -29.75 -16.45
CA GLU A 201 -1.59 -29.17 -15.31
C GLU A 201 -0.85 -27.97 -14.73
N TRP A 202 0.48 -28.07 -14.61
CA TRP A 202 1.32 -26.97 -14.16
C TRP A 202 1.19 -25.75 -15.07
N TYR A 203 1.30 -25.93 -16.40
CA TYR A 203 1.20 -24.82 -17.36
C TYR A 203 -0.16 -24.13 -17.29
N SER A 204 -1.25 -24.90 -17.25
CA SER A 204 -2.62 -24.36 -17.15
C SER A 204 -2.80 -23.49 -15.88
N ARG A 205 -2.35 -24.01 -14.73
CA ARG A 205 -2.47 -23.30 -13.44
C ARG A 205 -1.55 -22.09 -13.35
N ARG A 206 -0.37 -22.16 -14.00
CA ARG A 206 0.57 -21.04 -14.13
C ARG A 206 -0.05 -19.85 -14.83
N GLU A 207 -0.73 -20.10 -15.94
CA GLU A 207 -1.36 -19.03 -16.72
C GLU A 207 -2.48 -18.36 -15.93
N SER A 208 -3.30 -19.15 -15.23
CA SER A 208 -4.36 -18.64 -14.34
C SER A 208 -3.80 -17.78 -13.20
N HIS A 209 -2.75 -18.24 -12.52
CA HIS A 209 -2.08 -17.46 -11.47
C HIS A 209 -1.43 -16.19 -12.02
N ALA A 210 -0.75 -16.28 -13.17
CA ALA A 210 -0.12 -15.12 -13.81
C ALA A 210 -1.14 -14.09 -14.32
N ALA A 211 -2.35 -14.51 -14.67
CA ALA A 211 -3.45 -13.60 -14.98
C ALA A 211 -3.91 -12.85 -13.72
N LEU A 212 -4.18 -13.56 -12.62
CA LEU A 212 -4.55 -12.96 -11.34
C LEU A 212 -3.52 -11.93 -10.86
N VAL A 213 -2.23 -12.26 -10.90
CA VAL A 213 -1.15 -11.35 -10.48
C VAL A 213 -1.10 -10.11 -11.37
N ARG A 214 -1.30 -10.24 -12.69
CA ARG A 214 -1.35 -9.09 -13.61
C ARG A 214 -2.56 -8.21 -13.36
N ASP A 215 -3.73 -8.80 -13.17
CA ASP A 215 -4.97 -8.08 -12.89
C ASP A 215 -4.84 -7.31 -11.57
N TRP A 216 -4.28 -7.94 -10.54
CA TRP A 216 -3.98 -7.27 -9.28
C TRP A 216 -2.95 -6.15 -9.46
N ALA A 217 -1.86 -6.36 -10.18
CA ALA A 217 -0.84 -5.34 -10.42
C ALA A 217 -1.43 -4.10 -11.12
N ALA A 218 -2.33 -4.30 -12.09
CA ALA A 218 -3.03 -3.21 -12.76
C ALA A 218 -3.93 -2.42 -11.80
N VAL A 219 -4.68 -3.10 -10.93
CA VAL A 219 -5.53 -2.47 -9.91
C VAL A 219 -4.67 -1.75 -8.85
N ALA A 220 -3.60 -2.38 -8.37
CA ALA A 220 -2.65 -1.81 -7.43
C ALA A 220 -2.00 -0.53 -7.97
N LYS A 221 -1.56 -0.55 -9.23
CA LYS A 221 -1.01 0.63 -9.91
C LYS A 221 -2.04 1.76 -10.01
N ALA A 222 -3.28 1.44 -10.36
CA ALA A 222 -4.36 2.42 -10.39
C ALA A 222 -4.59 3.04 -9.00
N ILE A 223 -4.65 2.21 -7.95
CA ILE A 223 -4.80 2.66 -6.56
C ILE A 223 -3.65 3.58 -6.15
N ASN A 224 -2.40 3.17 -6.34
CA ASN A 224 -1.23 3.98 -5.98
C ASN A 224 -1.18 5.31 -6.74
N SER A 225 -1.48 5.29 -8.03
CA SER A 225 -1.50 6.50 -8.85
C SER A 225 -2.56 7.52 -8.39
N GLY A 226 -3.65 7.05 -7.77
CA GLY A 226 -4.72 7.91 -7.26
C GLY A 226 -4.56 8.38 -5.81
N VAL A 227 -3.74 7.70 -5.00
CA VAL A 227 -3.54 8.05 -3.58
C VAL A 227 -2.22 8.80 -3.33
N GLU A 228 -1.38 9.00 -4.36
CA GLU A 228 -0.04 9.62 -4.28
C GLU A 228 0.90 8.97 -3.22
N ASN A 229 0.51 7.81 -2.71
CA ASN A 229 1.24 6.99 -1.75
C ASN A 229 1.35 5.56 -2.29
N ARG A 230 2.52 4.94 -2.12
CA ARG A 230 2.75 3.53 -2.44
C ARG A 230 2.14 2.64 -1.35
N ILE A 231 0.86 2.35 -1.50
CA ILE A 231 0.12 1.50 -0.55
C ILE A 231 0.21 0.03 -0.97
N CYS A 232 0.17 -0.23 -2.27
CA CYS A 232 0.37 -1.54 -2.83
C CYS A 232 1.80 -1.66 -3.39
N PRO A 233 2.57 -2.72 -3.10
CA PRO A 233 3.86 -2.92 -3.76
C PRO A 233 3.66 -3.00 -5.28
N GLU A 234 4.30 -2.12 -6.04
CA GLU A 234 4.11 -1.99 -7.51
C GLU A 234 4.86 -3.07 -8.30
N CYS A 235 5.88 -3.68 -7.68
CA CYS A 235 6.85 -4.53 -8.34
C CYS A 235 6.50 -6.01 -8.27
N TYR A 236 5.28 -6.38 -8.64
CA TYR A 236 4.96 -7.80 -8.90
C TYR A 236 5.62 -8.31 -10.18
N GLU A 237 6.02 -7.41 -11.09
CA GLU A 237 6.69 -7.73 -12.36
C GLU A 237 8.17 -8.12 -12.18
N ASN A 238 8.84 -7.67 -11.10
CA ASN A 238 10.19 -8.13 -10.74
C ASN A 238 10.22 -9.56 -10.19
N LEU A 239 9.05 -10.17 -9.96
CA LEU A 239 8.90 -11.61 -9.66
C LEU A 239 8.73 -12.42 -10.94
N ALA A 240 9.45 -12.02 -12.00
CA ALA A 240 9.27 -12.46 -13.37
C ALA A 240 8.84 -13.94 -13.49
N PRO A 241 7.91 -14.27 -14.41
CA PRO A 241 7.97 -15.59 -15.02
C PRO A 241 9.34 -15.66 -15.70
N LEU A 242 10.31 -16.29 -15.03
CA LEU A 242 11.54 -16.74 -15.67
C LEU A 242 11.06 -17.66 -16.80
N ILE A 243 11.12 -17.12 -18.01
CA ILE A 243 10.91 -17.81 -19.27
C ILE A 243 11.99 -18.89 -19.37
#